data_AF-A0A4Q4CUT7-F1
#
_entry.id   AF-A0A4Q4CUT7-F1
#
_cell.length_a   1.000
_cell.length_b   1.000
_cell.length_c   1.000
_cell.angle_alpha   90.00
_cell.angle_beta   90.00
_cell.angle_gamma   90.00
#
_symmetry.space_group_name_H-M   'P 1'
#
loop_
_entity.id
_entity.type
_entity.pdbx_description
1 polymer ?
#
loop_
_entity_poly.entity_id
_entity_poly.type
_entity_poly.pdbx_seq_one_letter_code
_entity_poly.pdbx_strand_id
1 'polypeptide(L)'
;MSTVGPIGRLGRYTATHFKQVAIGWGILVLVLAVFAPRVESALSGAGWEASGSESVQARQLIDKNVGGLSSSALQVVVHSETQTATDPAFQAAIAKTEATLKDTEFVGRVVPPQPGMSISKDGHTAIVQGAAAGTSNDMVRA
;
A
#
# COMPACT_ATOMS: atom_id res chain seq x y z
N MET A 1 11.90 57.20 -23.49
CA MET A 1 11.26 56.30 -22.49
C MET A 1 11.36 54.89 -23.02
N SER A 2 12.19 54.03 -22.42
CA SER A 2 12.40 52.68 -22.94
C SER A 2 11.14 51.85 -22.73
N THR A 3 10.39 51.60 -23.81
CA THR A 3 9.19 50.77 -23.84
C THR A 3 9.63 49.32 -23.66
N VAL A 4 9.69 48.89 -22.40
CA VAL A 4 10.02 47.49 -22.07
C VAL A 4 8.88 46.58 -22.56
N GLY A 5 9.26 45.42 -23.13
CA GLY A 5 8.30 44.39 -23.53
C GLY A 5 7.53 43.80 -22.33
N PRO A 6 6.55 42.90 -22.58
CA PRO A 6 5.65 42.37 -21.55
C PRO A 6 6.35 41.82 -20.30
N ILE A 7 7.44 41.06 -20.47
CA ILE A 7 8.24 40.52 -19.35
C ILE A 7 8.95 41.64 -18.57
N GLY A 8 9.46 42.66 -19.27
CA GLY A 8 10.10 43.80 -18.62
C GLY A 8 9.11 44.69 -17.85
N ARG A 9 7.84 44.76 -18.29
CA ARG A 9 6.75 45.39 -17.52
C ARG A 9 6.46 44.60 -16.24
N LEU A 10 6.38 43.26 -16.34
CA LEU A 10 6.18 42.38 -15.20
C LEU A 10 7.34 42.52 -14.17
N GLY A 11 8.58 42.52 -14.65
CA GLY A 11 9.76 42.71 -13.81
C GLY A 11 9.79 44.07 -13.09
N ARG A 12 9.43 45.15 -13.80
CA ARG A 12 9.31 46.49 -13.18
C ARG A 12 8.22 46.53 -12.12
N TYR A 13 7.07 45.90 -12.36
CA TYR A 13 5.98 45.81 -11.39
C TYR A 13 6.41 45.05 -10.13
N THR A 14 7.02 43.87 -10.31
CA THR A 14 7.53 43.06 -9.19
C THR A 14 8.61 43.79 -8.39
N ALA A 15 9.50 44.53 -9.04
CA ALA A 15 10.55 45.30 -8.35
C ALA A 15 9.99 46.48 -7.55
N THR A 16 8.99 47.18 -8.08
CA THR A 16 8.36 48.33 -7.41
C THR A 16 7.38 47.91 -6.29
N HIS A 17 6.79 46.73 -6.39
CA HIS A 17 5.83 46.18 -5.42
C HIS A 17 6.42 44.97 -4.66
N PHE A 18 7.74 44.93 -4.51
CA PHE A 18 8.47 43.76 -4.01
C PHE A 18 7.89 43.18 -2.71
N LYS A 19 7.57 44.03 -1.72
CA LYS A 19 7.00 43.58 -0.44
C LYS A 19 5.64 42.87 -0.61
N GLN A 20 4.75 43.41 -1.45
CA GLN A 20 3.43 42.82 -1.69
C GLN A 20 3.54 41.50 -2.45
N VAL A 21 4.43 41.45 -3.45
CA VAL A 21 4.68 40.22 -4.23
C VAL A 21 5.31 39.15 -3.33
N ALA A 22 6.27 39.51 -2.48
CA ALA A 22 6.90 38.59 -1.53
C ALA A 22 5.89 38.06 -0.51
N ILE A 23 5.01 38.91 0.04
CA ILE A 23 3.93 38.46 0.93
C ILE A 23 2.97 37.54 0.20
N GLY A 24 2.58 37.86 -1.04
CA GLY A 24 1.70 37.02 -1.85
C GLY A 24 2.28 35.62 -2.08
N TRP A 25 3.56 35.54 -2.45
CA TRP A 25 4.27 34.26 -2.56
C TRP A 25 4.41 33.55 -1.22
N GLY A 26 4.68 34.28 -0.14
CA GLY A 26 4.76 33.73 1.21
C GLY A 26 3.44 33.08 1.64
N ILE A 27 2.31 33.76 1.41
CA ILE A 27 0.97 33.21 1.66
C ILE A 27 0.74 31.97 0.80
N LEU A 28 1.06 32.02 -0.49
CA LEU A 28 0.91 30.86 -1.38
C LEU A 28 1.71 29.66 -0.88
N VAL A 29 2.98 29.86 -0.52
CA VAL A 29 3.84 28.79 0.02
C VAL A 29 3.28 28.26 1.34
N LEU A 30 2.82 29.12 2.24
CA LEU A 30 2.22 28.70 3.51
C LEU A 30 0.95 27.87 3.28
N VAL A 31 0.09 28.29 2.35
CA VAL A 31 -1.10 27.52 1.97
C VAL A 31 -0.68 26.15 1.43
N LEU A 32 0.25 26.09 0.49
CA LEU A 32 0.75 24.82 -0.06
C LEU A 32 1.42 23.94 1.00
N ALA A 33 2.15 24.52 1.94
CA ALA A 33 2.79 23.80 3.05
C ALA A 33 1.76 23.12 3.97
N VAL A 34 0.60 23.74 4.20
CA VAL A 34 -0.52 23.11 4.94
C VAL A 34 -1.03 21.87 4.20
N PHE A 35 -0.93 21.81 2.87
CA PHE A 35 -1.33 20.64 2.08
C PHE A 35 -0.21 19.61 1.90
N ALA A 36 1.04 19.92 2.26
CA ALA A 36 2.18 19.02 2.06
C ALA A 36 1.99 17.61 2.69
N PRO A 37 1.44 17.47 3.92
CA PRO A 37 1.21 16.14 4.50
C PRO A 37 0.22 15.28 3.71
N ARG A 38 -0.71 15.89 2.95
CA ARG A 38 -1.68 15.14 2.16
C ARG A 38 -1.05 14.50 0.92
N VAL A 39 0.06 15.04 0.43
CA VAL A 39 0.73 14.54 -0.77
C VAL A 39 1.22 13.11 -0.54
N GLU A 40 1.85 12.83 0.60
CA GLU A 40 2.33 11.49 0.97
C GLU A 40 1.20 10.46 1.00
N SER A 41 0.03 10.83 1.50
CA SER A 41 -1.15 9.94 1.50
C SER A 41 -1.75 9.72 0.10
N ALA A 42 -1.57 10.67 -0.81
CA ALA A 42 -2.15 10.64 -2.15
C ALA A 42 -1.26 9.91 -3.17
N LEU A 43 0.04 9.80 -2.91
CA LEU A 43 0.93 8.99 -3.72
C LEU A 43 0.67 7.50 -3.43
N SER A 44 0.49 6.71 -4.49
CA SER A 44 0.49 5.26 -4.36
C SER A 44 1.93 4.73 -4.42
N GLY A 45 2.25 3.77 -3.56
CA GLY A 45 3.47 2.95 -3.69
C GLY A 45 3.40 1.95 -4.85
N ALA A 46 2.22 1.80 -5.47
CA ALA A 46 2.01 1.01 -6.67
C ALA A 46 2.05 1.90 -7.92
N GLY A 47 2.35 1.29 -9.08
CA GLY A 47 2.50 2.01 -10.36
C GLY A 47 3.62 1.46 -11.25
N TRP A 48 4.35 0.45 -10.78
CA TRP A 48 5.36 -0.28 -11.56
C TRP A 48 4.71 -1.28 -12.53
N GLU A 49 3.77 -0.79 -13.35
CA GLU A 49 3.06 -1.59 -14.34
C GLU A 49 2.85 -0.80 -15.64
N ALA A 50 2.64 -1.52 -16.74
CA ALA A 50 2.25 -0.91 -18.00
C ALA A 50 0.72 -0.82 -18.04
N SER A 51 0.18 0.32 -17.61
CA SER A 51 -1.28 0.51 -17.54
C SER A 51 -1.95 0.21 -18.88
N GLY A 52 -2.96 -0.66 -18.85
CA GLY A 52 -3.70 -1.11 -20.04
C GLY A 52 -3.12 -2.35 -20.74
N SER A 53 -2.05 -2.96 -20.23
CA SER A 53 -1.54 -4.23 -20.78
C SER A 53 -2.47 -5.41 -20.49
N GLU A 54 -2.37 -6.46 -21.31
CA GLU A 54 -3.05 -7.74 -21.08
C GLU A 54 -2.66 -8.37 -19.73
N SER A 55 -1.43 -8.16 -19.27
CA SER A 55 -0.97 -8.67 -17.96
C SER A 55 -1.66 -7.99 -16.78
N VAL A 56 -1.91 -6.69 -16.85
CA VAL A 56 -2.70 -5.95 -15.84
C VAL A 56 -4.16 -6.41 -15.88
N GLN A 57 -4.71 -6.61 -17.07
CA GLN A 57 -6.07 -7.12 -17.23
C GLN A 57 -6.23 -8.54 -16.67
N ALA A 58 -5.27 -9.44 -16.93
CA ALA A 58 -5.26 -10.78 -16.36
C ALA A 58 -5.18 -10.75 -14.83
N ARG A 59 -4.34 -9.88 -14.25
CA ARG A 59 -4.25 -9.71 -12.78
C ARG A 59 -5.58 -9.22 -12.19
N GLN A 60 -6.24 -8.23 -12.80
CA GLN A 60 -7.55 -7.74 -12.34
C GLN A 60 -8.63 -8.83 -12.39
N LEU A 61 -8.62 -9.66 -13.44
CA LEU A 61 -9.54 -10.80 -13.56
C LEU A 61 -9.26 -11.86 -12.49
N ILE A 62 -7.99 -12.15 -12.19
CA ILE A 62 -7.60 -13.06 -11.10
C ILE A 62 -8.05 -12.48 -9.76
N ASP A 63 -7.75 -11.22 -9.46
CA ASP A 63 -8.13 -10.56 -8.21
C ASP A 63 -9.65 -10.63 -7.97
N LYS A 64 -10.45 -10.35 -9.01
CA LYS A 64 -11.92 -10.39 -8.96
C LYS A 64 -12.47 -11.79 -8.69
N ASN A 65 -11.84 -12.83 -9.24
CA ASN A 65 -12.37 -14.19 -9.21
C ASN A 65 -11.77 -15.07 -8.10
N VAL A 66 -10.60 -14.72 -7.56
CA VAL A 66 -9.84 -15.52 -6.58
C VAL A 66 -10.05 -15.02 -5.14
N GLY A 67 -10.88 -13.99 -4.95
CA GLY A 67 -11.44 -13.62 -3.64
C GLY A 67 -10.37 -13.20 -2.64
N GLY A 68 -9.46 -12.32 -3.05
CA GLY A 68 -8.42 -11.75 -2.19
C GLY A 68 -7.17 -12.61 -1.98
N LEU A 69 -7.12 -13.84 -2.52
CA LEU A 69 -5.96 -14.75 -2.45
C LEU A 69 -4.93 -14.53 -3.60
N SER A 70 -4.88 -13.33 -4.16
CA SER A 70 -3.99 -12.99 -5.26
C SER A 70 -2.68 -12.39 -4.76
N SER A 71 -2.05 -11.52 -5.54
CA SER A 71 -0.76 -10.88 -5.22
C SER A 71 -0.72 -10.09 -3.90
N SER A 72 -1.88 -9.74 -3.37
CA SER A 72 -2.02 -8.89 -2.17
C SER A 72 -2.42 -9.69 -0.93
N ALA A 73 -2.49 -11.02 -1.04
CA ALA A 73 -2.77 -11.89 0.09
C ALA A 73 -1.61 -11.89 1.10
N LEU A 74 -1.93 -11.85 2.38
CA LEU A 74 -0.97 -12.01 3.46
C LEU A 74 -0.62 -13.48 3.61
N GLN A 75 0.67 -13.79 3.74
CA GLN A 75 1.16 -15.14 4.05
C GLN A 75 1.96 -15.09 5.34
N VAL A 76 1.47 -15.78 6.38
CA VAL A 76 2.15 -15.87 7.66
C VAL A 76 2.75 -17.26 7.79
N VAL A 77 4.08 -17.31 7.92
CA VAL A 77 4.82 -18.56 8.07
C VAL A 77 5.00 -18.84 9.56
N VAL A 78 4.52 -19.99 10.00
CA VAL A 78 4.75 -20.55 11.33
C VAL A 78 5.78 -21.66 11.17
N HIS A 79 6.92 -21.54 11.85
CA HIS A 79 8.03 -22.49 11.77
C HIS A 79 8.52 -22.89 13.17
N SER A 80 8.94 -24.15 13.32
CA SER A 80 9.58 -24.65 14.54
C SER A 80 10.59 -25.74 14.21
N GLU A 81 11.79 -25.68 14.79
CA GLU A 81 12.81 -26.71 14.61
C GLU A 81 12.51 -28.00 15.38
N THR A 82 11.68 -27.92 16.43
CA THR A 82 11.45 -29.04 17.37
C THR A 82 10.02 -29.56 17.37
N GLN A 83 9.07 -28.76 16.89
CA GLN A 83 7.65 -29.11 16.86
C GLN A 83 7.13 -29.16 15.42
N THR A 84 6.11 -29.97 15.21
CA THR A 84 5.46 -30.21 13.92
C THR A 84 3.98 -29.83 13.98
N ALA A 85 3.33 -29.72 12.83
CA ALA A 85 1.91 -29.37 12.70
C ALA A 85 0.93 -30.31 13.45
N THR A 86 1.37 -31.50 13.87
CA THR A 86 0.58 -32.41 14.70
C THR A 86 0.68 -32.12 16.20
N ASP A 87 1.66 -31.32 16.62
CA ASP A 87 1.90 -31.03 18.03
C ASP A 87 0.91 -29.97 18.56
N PRO A 88 0.34 -30.15 19.76
CA PRO A 88 -0.64 -29.20 20.32
C PRO A 88 -0.12 -27.76 20.43
N ALA A 89 1.17 -27.59 20.75
CA ALA A 89 1.78 -26.28 20.86
C ALA A 89 1.90 -25.57 19.49
N PHE A 90 2.22 -26.31 18.44
CA PHE A 90 2.26 -25.78 17.07
C PHE A 90 0.86 -25.41 16.58
N GLN A 91 -0.14 -26.26 16.86
CA GLN A 91 -1.53 -25.97 16.52
C GLN A 91 -2.07 -24.73 17.25
N ALA A 92 -1.67 -24.51 18.51
CA ALA A 92 -2.01 -23.30 19.24
C ALA A 92 -1.40 -22.03 18.59
N ALA A 93 -0.17 -22.13 18.07
CA ALA A 93 0.47 -21.02 17.35
C ALA A 93 -0.25 -20.72 16.02
N ILE A 94 -0.66 -21.75 15.26
CA ILE A 94 -1.52 -21.59 14.08
C ILE A 94 -2.83 -20.91 14.47
N ALA A 95 -3.54 -21.42 15.47
CA ALA A 95 -4.84 -20.88 15.90
C ALA A 95 -4.74 -19.41 16.33
N LYS A 96 -3.67 -19.04 17.04
CA LYS A 96 -3.40 -17.64 17.41
C LYS A 96 -3.15 -16.76 16.18
N THR A 97 -2.43 -17.27 15.19
CA THR A 97 -2.18 -16.58 13.93
C THR A 97 -3.48 -16.35 13.17
N GLU A 98 -4.32 -17.38 13.07
CA GLU A 98 -5.64 -17.27 12.45
C GLU A 98 -6.53 -16.25 13.15
N ALA A 99 -6.56 -16.24 14.49
CA ALA A 99 -7.34 -15.28 15.26
C ALA A 99 -6.89 -13.84 14.99
N THR A 100 -5.57 -13.59 15.05
CA THR A 100 -4.99 -12.27 14.74
C THR A 100 -5.36 -11.80 13.33
N LEU A 101 -5.28 -12.69 12.34
CA LEU A 101 -5.65 -12.36 10.97
C LEU A 101 -7.15 -12.10 10.82
N LYS A 102 -8.02 -12.85 11.53
CA LYS A 102 -9.48 -12.63 11.51
C LYS A 102 -9.89 -11.30 12.12
N ASP A 103 -9.14 -10.82 13.11
CA ASP A 103 -9.40 -9.54 13.79
C ASP A 103 -8.85 -8.32 13.03
N THR A 104 -8.16 -8.53 11.91
CA THR A 104 -7.57 -7.46 11.10
C THR A 104 -8.54 -6.99 10.02
N GLU A 105 -8.89 -5.70 9.98
CA GLU A 105 -9.91 -5.14 9.06
C GLU A 105 -9.59 -5.33 7.58
N PHE A 106 -8.31 -5.49 7.23
CA PHE A 106 -7.83 -5.67 5.85
C PHE A 106 -7.81 -7.14 5.39
N VAL A 107 -8.25 -8.08 6.22
CA VAL A 107 -8.31 -9.51 5.89
C VAL A 107 -9.76 -9.98 5.76
N GLY A 108 -10.16 -10.34 4.54
CA GLY A 108 -11.55 -10.75 4.27
C GLY A 108 -11.83 -12.21 4.60
N ARG A 109 -10.81 -13.08 4.49
CA ARG A 109 -10.92 -14.52 4.78
C ARG A 109 -9.58 -15.08 5.18
N VAL A 110 -9.55 -15.91 6.20
CA VAL A 110 -8.35 -16.68 6.58
C VAL A 110 -8.46 -18.10 6.07
N VAL A 111 -7.42 -18.58 5.40
CA VAL A 111 -7.28 -19.96 4.93
C VAL A 111 -6.29 -20.68 5.84
N PRO A 112 -6.73 -21.74 6.55
CA PRO A 112 -5.86 -22.49 7.44
C PRO A 112 -4.83 -23.33 6.66
N PRO A 113 -3.70 -23.67 7.28
CA PRO A 113 -2.68 -24.49 6.64
C PRO A 113 -3.20 -25.92 6.40
N GLN A 114 -2.91 -26.48 5.22
CA GLN A 114 -3.36 -27.82 4.82
C GLN A 114 -2.19 -28.73 4.45
N PRO A 115 -2.21 -30.02 4.87
CA PRO A 115 -1.23 -31.01 4.46
C PRO A 115 -1.12 -31.12 2.94
N GLY A 116 0.10 -31.18 2.41
CA GLY A 116 0.35 -31.32 0.97
C GLY A 116 0.15 -30.04 0.15
N MET A 117 -0.31 -28.95 0.76
CA MET A 117 -0.40 -27.64 0.11
C MET A 117 0.43 -26.57 0.83
N SER A 118 0.14 -26.32 2.10
CA SER A 118 0.73 -25.22 2.87
C SER A 118 1.35 -25.66 4.20
N ILE A 119 1.46 -26.97 4.42
CA ILE A 119 2.31 -27.58 5.45
C ILE A 119 3.47 -28.29 4.76
N SER A 120 4.69 -28.04 5.23
CA SER A 120 5.90 -28.68 4.70
C SER A 120 5.86 -30.20 4.87
N LYS A 121 6.63 -30.93 4.03
CA LYS A 121 6.67 -32.40 4.07
C LYS A 121 7.15 -32.95 5.41
N ASP A 122 8.01 -32.20 6.09
CA ASP A 122 8.55 -32.52 7.42
C ASP A 122 7.65 -32.02 8.57
N GLY A 123 6.56 -31.31 8.26
CA GLY A 123 5.58 -30.82 9.24
C GLY A 123 6.05 -29.62 10.08
N HIS A 124 7.29 -29.16 9.93
CA HIS A 124 7.89 -28.10 10.75
C HIS A 124 7.50 -26.69 10.33
N THR A 125 6.88 -26.54 9.16
CA THR A 125 6.48 -25.24 8.61
C THR A 125 5.04 -25.29 8.13
N ALA A 126 4.26 -24.29 8.50
CA ALA A 126 2.89 -24.10 8.03
C ALA A 126 2.68 -22.64 7.58
N ILE A 127 1.92 -22.45 6.50
CA ILE A 127 1.59 -21.13 5.98
C ILE A 127 0.10 -20.89 6.19
N VAL A 128 -0.23 -19.87 6.98
CA VAL A 128 -1.59 -19.34 7.14
C VAL A 128 -1.77 -18.19 6.14
N GLN A 129 -2.83 -18.24 5.34
CA GLN A 129 -3.07 -17.21 4.32
C GLN A 129 -4.23 -16.30 4.73
N GLY A 130 -4.03 -14.98 4.69
CA GLY A 130 -5.08 -13.97 4.83
C GLY A 130 -5.42 -13.38 3.47
N ALA A 131 -6.62 -13.62 2.97
CA ALA A 131 -7.12 -13.00 1.76
C ALA A 131 -7.32 -11.50 1.98
N ALA A 132 -6.80 -10.67 1.07
CA ALA A 132 -6.98 -9.23 1.10
C ALA A 132 -8.47 -8.85 1.02
N ALA A 133 -8.90 -7.92 1.86
CA ALA A 133 -10.25 -7.34 1.82
C ALA A 133 -10.34 -6.08 0.92
N GLY A 134 -9.21 -5.46 0.60
CA GLY A 134 -9.13 -4.21 -0.17
C GLY A 134 -8.32 -4.33 -1.46
N THR A 135 -8.16 -3.21 -2.16
CA THR A 135 -7.28 -3.13 -3.34
C THR A 135 -5.82 -3.23 -2.91
N SER A 136 -4.91 -3.48 -3.86
CA SER A 136 -3.46 -3.48 -3.59
C SER A 136 -2.97 -2.19 -2.93
N ASN A 137 -3.57 -1.05 -3.24
CA ASN A 137 -3.23 0.23 -2.60
C ASN A 137 -3.70 0.29 -1.15
N ASP A 138 -4.89 -0.25 -0.86
CA ASP A 138 -5.43 -0.29 0.50
C ASP A 138 -4.59 -1.21 1.38
N MET A 139 -4.16 -2.35 0.84
CA MET A 139 -3.31 -3.33 1.53
C MET A 139 -1.89 -2.82 1.82
N VAL A 140 -1.39 -1.83 1.07
CA VAL A 140 -0.08 -1.20 1.35
C VAL A 140 -0.18 -0.14 2.45
N ARG A 141 -1.38 0.42 2.66
CA ARG A 141 -1.64 1.41 3.71
C ARG A 141 -1.97 0.79 5.07
N ALA A 142 -2.45 -0.45 5.06
CA ALA A 142 -2.77 -1.29 6.21
C ALA A 142 -1.56 -1.57 7.10
#